data_AF-A0A246BQT2-F1
#
_entry.id   AF-A0A246BQT2-F1
#
_cell.length_a   1.000
_cell.length_b   1.000
_cell.length_c   1.000
_cell.angle_alpha   90.00
_cell.angle_beta   90.00
_cell.angle_gamma   90.00
#
_symmetry.space_group_name_H-M   'P 1'
#
loop_
_entity.id
_entity.type
_entity.pdbx_description
1 polymer ?
#
loop_
_entity_poly.entity_id
_entity_poly.type
_entity_poly.pdbx_seq_one_letter_code
_entity_poly.pdbx_strand_id
1 'polypeptide(L)'
;MTKQSSRPGGSPPPRAARPAPTTGPQQGMDLLVLRAQLARAEKAARRAQHAPPPVRAAPQAPVKPQREADLAGVSTDEFSLSRAHARLREAVYDGRYHLCDHAIGHARAEGFLEHDVMNVLLTGRVRAVYPEDRRWLVCGYFEACGVKLPLHVVAQHARDGFVEIVTAFVPKQPHHIISRARLAVMLRYDDQTIRARTAHAGNRVGYRGKGRWKKSA
;
A
#
# COMPACT_ATOMS: atom_id res chain seq x y z
N MET A 1 32.71 72.84 -69.49
CA MET A 1 32.74 71.66 -68.60
C MET A 1 31.88 70.56 -69.24
N THR A 2 32.47 69.36 -69.45
CA THR A 2 31.89 67.99 -69.32
C THR A 2 30.38 67.80 -69.54
N LYS A 3 29.84 66.75 -70.19
CA LYS A 3 30.30 65.55 -70.89
C LYS A 3 28.99 64.86 -71.35
N GLN A 4 28.99 64.27 -72.55
CA GLN A 4 28.49 62.91 -72.89
C GLN A 4 27.02 62.53 -72.53
N SER A 5 26.19 62.18 -73.53
CA SER A 5 25.98 60.79 -74.06
C SER A 5 25.17 59.93 -73.07
N SER A 6 24.11 59.18 -73.37
CA SER A 6 23.72 58.48 -74.60
C SER A 6 22.35 57.80 -74.40
N ARG A 7 21.61 57.74 -75.51
CA ARG A 7 20.73 56.66 -76.03
C ARG A 7 19.42 56.24 -75.31
N PRO A 8 18.39 55.88 -76.12
CA PRO A 8 17.04 55.55 -75.68
C PRO A 8 16.84 54.03 -75.52
N GLY A 9 15.84 53.61 -74.73
CA GLY A 9 15.43 52.22 -74.60
C GLY A 9 13.96 52.12 -74.22
N GLY A 10 13.15 51.62 -75.16
CA GLY A 10 11.70 51.52 -75.05
C GLY A 10 11.22 50.59 -73.93
N SER A 11 10.08 50.95 -73.36
CA SER A 11 9.36 50.19 -72.35
C SER A 11 8.61 49.00 -72.98
N PRO A 12 8.74 47.77 -72.46
CA PRO A 12 7.79 46.71 -72.73
C PRO A 12 6.60 46.77 -71.75
N PRO A 13 5.41 46.27 -72.12
CA PRO A 13 4.24 46.26 -71.24
C PRO A 13 4.38 45.19 -70.12
N PRO A 14 3.65 45.35 -68.99
CA PRO A 14 3.74 44.41 -67.88
C PRO A 14 3.09 43.07 -68.26
N ARG A 15 3.89 42.01 -68.18
CA ARG A 15 3.48 40.63 -68.36
C ARG A 15 2.75 40.16 -67.10
N ALA A 16 1.50 39.75 -67.25
CA ALA A 16 0.67 39.20 -66.20
C ALA A 16 1.41 38.10 -65.42
N ALA A 17 1.42 38.24 -64.09
CA ALA A 17 1.96 37.23 -63.18
C ALA A 17 1.14 35.93 -63.32
N ARG A 18 1.83 34.82 -63.61
CA ARG A 18 1.24 33.47 -63.52
C ARG A 18 0.90 33.20 -62.04
N PRO A 19 -0.32 32.72 -61.72
CA PRO A 19 -0.56 32.15 -60.40
C PRO A 19 0.29 30.87 -60.25
N ALA A 20 0.92 30.72 -59.09
CA ALA A 20 1.61 29.49 -58.70
C ALA A 20 0.61 28.31 -58.67
N PRO A 21 1.03 27.08 -59.04
CA PRO A 21 0.16 25.93 -58.93
C PRO A 21 -0.22 25.68 -57.48
N THR A 22 -1.52 25.57 -57.29
CA THR A 22 -2.26 25.15 -56.10
C THR A 22 -1.59 23.99 -55.36
N THR A 23 -1.46 24.20 -54.07
CA THR A 23 -1.28 23.25 -52.97
C THR A 23 -2.03 21.93 -53.22
N GLY A 24 -1.29 20.83 -53.39
CA GLY A 24 -1.84 19.47 -53.37
C GLY A 24 -0.73 18.51 -52.94
N PRO A 25 -0.66 18.19 -51.63
CA PRO A 25 -1.09 16.87 -51.16
C PRO A 25 -1.71 16.88 -49.74
N GLN A 26 -2.00 18.05 -49.17
CA GLN A 26 -2.45 18.17 -47.77
C GLN A 26 -3.82 17.54 -47.49
N GLN A 27 -4.75 17.59 -48.45
CA GLN A 27 -6.11 17.08 -48.26
C GLN A 27 -6.16 15.55 -48.06
N GLY A 28 -5.28 14.78 -48.71
CA GLY A 28 -5.23 13.33 -48.54
C GLY A 28 -4.67 12.89 -47.18
N MET A 29 -3.68 13.64 -46.66
CA MET A 29 -3.10 13.42 -45.34
C MET A 29 -4.12 13.75 -44.24
N ASP A 30 -4.91 14.80 -44.44
CA ASP A 30 -5.93 15.28 -43.50
C ASP A 30 -7.08 14.27 -43.32
N LEU A 31 -7.51 13.63 -44.41
CA LEU A 31 -8.53 12.57 -44.36
C LEU A 31 -8.06 11.31 -43.63
N LEU A 32 -6.76 10.97 -43.72
CA LEU A 32 -6.18 9.85 -42.96
C LEU A 32 -6.12 10.16 -41.46
N VAL A 33 -5.77 11.40 -41.09
CA VAL A 33 -5.77 11.87 -39.70
C VAL A 33 -7.19 11.82 -39.12
N LEU A 34 -8.19 12.28 -39.88
CA LEU A 34 -9.59 12.27 -39.44
C LEU A 34 -10.11 10.84 -39.22
N ARG A 35 -9.78 9.90 -40.12
CA ARG A 35 -10.11 8.47 -39.94
C ARG A 35 -9.43 7.87 -38.71
N ALA A 36 -8.17 8.20 -38.46
CA ALA A 36 -7.46 7.72 -37.27
C ALA A 36 -8.07 8.27 -35.97
N GLN A 37 -8.55 9.51 -35.98
CA GLN A 37 -9.26 10.10 -34.84
C GLN A 37 -10.61 9.42 -34.61
N LEU A 38 -11.41 9.21 -35.66
CA LEU A 38 -12.69 8.49 -35.56
C LEU A 38 -12.50 7.05 -35.04
N ALA A 39 -11.51 6.32 -35.55
CA ALA A 39 -11.22 4.97 -35.06
C ALA A 39 -10.80 4.94 -33.58
N ARG A 40 -10.04 5.95 -33.11
CA ARG A 40 -9.69 6.10 -31.69
C ARG A 40 -10.91 6.44 -30.84
N ALA A 41 -11.77 7.32 -31.33
CA ALA A 41 -13.00 7.72 -30.65
C ALA A 41 -13.98 6.54 -30.53
N GLU A 42 -14.17 5.76 -31.59
CA GLU A 42 -15.00 4.54 -31.56
C GLU A 42 -14.43 3.48 -30.60
N LYS A 43 -13.10 3.28 -30.61
CA LYS A 43 -12.44 2.35 -29.68
C LYS A 43 -12.55 2.82 -28.23
N ALA A 44 -12.55 4.13 -27.97
CA ALA A 44 -12.78 4.69 -26.65
C ALA A 44 -14.25 4.52 -26.21
N ALA A 45 -15.20 4.76 -27.11
CA ALA A 45 -16.64 4.56 -26.86
C ALA A 45 -16.96 3.10 -26.53
N ARG A 46 -16.40 2.13 -27.28
CA ARG A 46 -16.54 0.69 -26.97
C ARG A 46 -15.96 0.32 -25.60
N ARG A 47 -14.82 0.91 -25.21
CA ARG A 47 -14.23 0.70 -23.87
C ARG A 47 -15.06 1.33 -22.75
N ALA A 48 -15.68 2.48 -22.99
CA ALA A 48 -16.56 3.14 -22.03
C ALA A 48 -17.87 2.36 -21.84
N GLN A 49 -18.44 1.83 -22.92
CA GLN A 49 -19.64 0.98 -22.87
C GLN A 49 -19.38 -0.37 -22.19
N HIS A 50 -18.17 -0.90 -22.34
CA HIS A 50 -17.75 -2.17 -21.71
C HIS A 50 -16.91 -1.94 -20.44
N ALA A 51 -16.99 -0.74 -19.85
CA ALA A 51 -16.35 -0.47 -18.57
C ALA A 51 -16.99 -1.39 -17.52
N PRO A 52 -16.20 -2.19 -16.78
CA PRO A 52 -16.75 -3.00 -15.71
C PRO A 52 -17.47 -2.08 -14.73
N PRO A 53 -18.64 -2.48 -14.21
CA PRO A 53 -19.35 -1.66 -13.22
C PRO A 53 -18.38 -1.35 -12.06
N PRO A 54 -18.49 -0.15 -11.45
CA PRO A 54 -17.69 0.16 -10.28
C PRO A 54 -17.92 -0.95 -9.27
N VAL A 55 -16.84 -1.61 -8.86
CA VAL A 55 -16.88 -2.70 -7.87
C VAL A 55 -17.41 -2.08 -6.59
N ARG A 56 -18.72 -2.15 -6.36
CA ARG A 56 -19.32 -1.77 -5.09
C ARG A 56 -18.65 -2.64 -4.04
N ALA A 57 -18.00 -2.00 -3.07
CA ALA A 57 -17.43 -2.70 -1.93
C ALA A 57 -18.52 -3.62 -1.37
N ALA A 58 -18.26 -4.94 -1.38
CA ALA A 58 -19.22 -5.90 -0.87
C ALA A 58 -19.59 -5.50 0.57
N PRO A 59 -20.89 -5.56 0.95
CA PRO A 59 -21.28 -5.29 2.32
C PRO A 59 -20.45 -6.20 3.24
N GLN A 60 -19.81 -5.59 4.23
CA GLN A 60 -18.94 -6.31 5.15
C GLN A 60 -19.78 -7.41 5.81
N ALA A 61 -19.43 -8.66 5.54
CA ALA A 61 -20.11 -9.80 6.15
C ALA A 61 -20.08 -9.62 7.68
N PRO A 62 -21.18 -9.93 8.39
CA PRO A 62 -21.24 -9.78 9.83
C PRO A 62 -20.07 -10.55 10.46
N VAL A 63 -19.37 -9.86 11.37
CA VAL A 63 -18.22 -10.41 12.07
C VAL A 63 -18.72 -11.62 12.87
N LYS A 64 -18.06 -12.77 12.75
CA LYS A 64 -18.42 -13.95 13.55
C LYS A 64 -18.35 -13.58 15.04
N PRO A 65 -19.25 -14.06 15.91
CA PRO A 65 -19.30 -13.64 17.33
C PRO A 65 -17.99 -13.92 18.08
N GLN A 66 -17.28 -14.99 17.72
CA GLN A 66 -15.95 -15.28 18.25
C GLN A 66 -14.93 -14.15 17.94
N ARG A 67 -15.02 -13.56 16.74
CA ARG A 67 -14.13 -12.50 16.29
C ARG A 67 -14.45 -11.15 16.96
N GLU A 68 -15.71 -10.91 17.31
CA GLU A 68 -16.08 -9.76 18.14
C GLU A 68 -15.46 -9.86 19.53
N ALA A 69 -15.51 -11.04 20.16
CA ALA A 69 -14.86 -11.29 21.44
C ALA A 69 -13.33 -11.15 21.37
N ASP A 70 -12.71 -11.59 20.28
CA ASP A 70 -11.26 -11.47 20.05
C ASP A 70 -10.79 -10.02 19.84
N LEU A 71 -11.67 -9.15 19.31
CA LEU A 71 -11.41 -7.73 19.09
C LEU A 71 -11.85 -6.86 20.28
N ALA A 72 -12.44 -7.45 21.32
CA ALA A 72 -12.80 -6.72 22.52
C ALA A 72 -11.54 -6.07 23.15
N GLY A 73 -11.61 -4.76 23.40
CA GLY A 73 -10.50 -3.97 23.93
C GLY A 73 -9.51 -3.46 22.87
N VAL A 74 -9.76 -3.71 21.58
CA VAL A 74 -9.00 -3.09 20.48
C VAL A 74 -9.73 -1.85 19.99
N SER A 75 -9.07 -0.69 20.08
CA SER A 75 -9.60 0.57 19.58
C SER A 75 -9.33 0.71 18.08
N THR A 76 -10.39 0.86 17.30
CA THR A 76 -10.34 1.13 15.85
C THR A 76 -10.92 2.50 15.48
N ASP A 77 -11.18 3.36 16.47
CA ASP A 77 -11.74 4.69 16.25
C ASP A 77 -10.74 5.61 15.53
N GLU A 78 -11.21 6.33 14.52
CA GLU A 78 -10.37 7.20 13.66
C GLU A 78 -9.55 8.22 14.46
N PHE A 79 -10.13 8.77 15.54
CA PHE A 79 -9.42 9.72 16.42
C PHE A 79 -8.24 9.06 17.15
N SER A 80 -8.42 7.85 17.67
CA SER A 80 -7.37 7.09 18.33
C SER A 80 -6.25 6.70 17.35
N LEU A 81 -6.64 6.29 16.13
CA LEU A 81 -5.70 5.91 15.07
C LEU A 81 -4.86 7.11 14.59
N SER A 82 -5.49 8.23 14.28
CA SER A 82 -4.82 9.45 13.82
C SER A 82 -3.87 10.02 14.90
N ARG A 83 -4.31 10.06 16.16
CA ARG A 83 -3.47 10.52 17.27
C ARG A 83 -2.25 9.60 17.50
N ALA A 84 -2.45 8.28 17.45
CA ALA A 84 -1.36 7.32 17.55
C ALA A 84 -0.35 7.49 16.41
N HIS A 85 -0.83 7.68 15.18
CA HIS A 85 0.02 7.87 14.02
C HIS A 85 0.85 9.16 14.10
N ALA A 86 0.26 10.27 14.56
CA ALA A 86 0.99 11.52 14.75
C ALA A 86 2.15 11.36 15.75
N ARG A 87 1.88 10.73 16.90
CA ARG A 87 2.90 10.46 17.93
C ARG A 87 4.00 9.52 17.43
N LEU A 88 3.61 8.50 16.68
CA LEU A 88 4.55 7.58 16.07
C LEU A 88 5.50 8.31 15.13
N ARG A 89 4.97 9.13 14.22
CA ARG A 89 5.79 9.90 13.26
C ARG A 89 6.74 10.84 13.98
N GLU A 90 6.27 11.57 14.98
CA GLU A 90 7.11 12.45 15.82
C GLU A 90 8.28 11.68 16.44
N ALA A 91 8.01 10.54 17.09
CA ALA A 91 9.07 9.72 17.69
C ALA A 91 10.07 9.19 16.65
N VAL A 92 9.60 8.77 15.47
CA VAL A 92 10.49 8.29 14.40
C VAL A 92 11.35 9.41 13.82
N TYR A 93 10.78 10.61 13.60
CA TYR A 93 11.54 11.76 13.11
C TYR A 93 12.60 12.24 14.11
N ASP A 94 12.30 12.17 15.41
CA ASP A 94 13.25 12.52 16.48
C ASP A 94 14.29 11.42 16.74
N GLY A 95 14.22 10.28 16.04
CA GLY A 95 15.08 9.12 16.29
C GLY A 95 14.84 8.44 17.65
N ARG A 96 13.69 8.71 18.28
CA ARG A 96 13.28 8.15 19.58
C ARG A 96 12.61 6.79 19.41
N TYR A 97 13.29 5.88 18.74
CA TYR A 97 12.80 4.52 18.55
C TYR A 97 13.88 3.48 18.87
N HIS A 98 13.43 2.28 19.23
CA HIS A 98 14.30 1.13 19.43
C HIS A 98 13.70 -0.09 18.73
N LEU A 99 14.53 -0.84 17.99
CA LEU A 99 14.09 -2.05 17.32
C LEU A 99 14.47 -3.26 18.16
N CYS A 100 13.48 -3.98 18.68
CA CYS A 100 13.71 -5.11 19.58
C CYS A 100 14.35 -6.29 18.82
N ASP A 101 15.17 -7.09 19.50
CA ASP A 101 15.81 -8.30 18.94
C ASP A 101 14.80 -9.23 18.26
N HIS A 102 13.61 -9.32 18.84
CA HIS A 102 12.50 -10.08 18.29
C HIS A 102 12.07 -9.58 16.90
N ALA A 103 11.97 -8.26 16.70
CA ALA A 103 11.68 -7.66 15.39
C ALA A 103 12.80 -7.92 14.38
N ILE A 104 14.08 -7.92 14.82
CA ILE A 104 15.23 -8.28 13.98
C ILE A 104 15.13 -9.74 13.51
N GLY A 105 14.73 -10.64 14.40
CA GLY A 105 14.51 -12.05 14.09
C GLY A 105 13.49 -12.25 12.97
N HIS A 106 12.34 -11.57 13.05
CA HIS A 106 11.31 -11.62 12.01
C HIS A 106 11.74 -10.97 10.71
N ALA A 107 12.43 -9.82 10.78
CA ALA A 107 12.99 -9.15 9.60
C ALA A 107 13.87 -10.10 8.78
N ARG A 108 14.74 -10.86 9.46
CA ARG A 108 15.59 -11.87 8.82
C ARG A 108 14.82 -13.07 8.30
N ALA A 109 13.83 -13.55 9.05
CA ALA A 109 13.06 -14.74 8.67
C ALA A 109 12.12 -14.48 7.48
N GLU A 110 11.56 -13.27 7.39
CA GLU A 110 10.57 -12.91 6.38
C GLU A 110 11.14 -12.07 5.23
N GLY A 111 12.38 -11.59 5.36
CA GLY A 111 13.14 -10.97 4.28
C GLY A 111 12.85 -9.48 4.08
N PHE A 112 12.53 -8.76 5.15
CA PHE A 112 12.43 -7.29 5.13
C PHE A 112 13.56 -6.66 5.97
N LEU A 113 13.87 -5.39 5.70
CA LEU A 113 14.94 -4.66 6.38
C LEU A 113 14.37 -3.66 7.39
N GLU A 114 15.22 -3.15 8.28
CA GLU A 114 14.86 -2.06 9.19
C GLU A 114 14.35 -0.83 8.43
N HIS A 115 14.98 -0.51 7.28
CA HIS A 115 14.53 0.59 6.42
C HIS A 115 13.06 0.44 5.99
N ASP A 116 12.64 -0.79 5.66
CA ASP A 116 11.26 -1.08 5.26
C ASP A 116 10.29 -0.86 6.42
N VAL A 117 10.69 -1.28 7.63
CA VAL A 117 9.94 -1.05 8.85
C VAL A 117 9.75 0.45 9.08
N MET A 118 10.83 1.24 9.01
CA MET A 118 10.76 2.69 9.17
C MET A 118 9.88 3.35 8.12
N ASN A 119 10.01 2.95 6.87
CA ASN A 119 9.17 3.45 5.79
C ASN A 119 7.69 3.16 6.06
N VAL A 120 7.36 1.98 6.58
CA VAL A 120 5.99 1.62 6.97
C VAL A 120 5.50 2.42 8.20
N LEU A 121 6.36 2.70 9.18
CA LEU A 121 5.98 3.55 10.30
C LEU A 121 5.69 5.00 9.88
N LEU A 122 6.38 5.48 8.84
CA LEU A 122 6.20 6.85 8.32
C LEU A 122 5.03 6.98 7.34
N THR A 123 4.91 6.05 6.40
CA THR A 123 3.95 6.12 5.26
C THR A 123 2.72 5.25 5.45
N GLY A 124 2.77 4.31 6.39
CA GLY A 124 1.70 3.37 6.67
C GLY A 124 0.50 4.02 7.36
N ARG A 125 -0.43 3.16 7.77
CA ARG A 125 -1.63 3.56 8.51
C ARG A 125 -1.75 2.73 9.77
N VAL A 126 -1.97 3.40 10.90
CA VAL A 126 -2.35 2.71 12.14
C VAL A 126 -3.73 2.13 11.95
N ARG A 127 -3.87 0.81 12.12
CA ARG A 127 -5.14 0.08 11.95
C ARG A 127 -5.81 -0.28 13.26
N ALA A 128 -5.04 -0.43 14.32
CA ALA A 128 -5.54 -0.80 15.62
C ALA A 128 -4.64 -0.23 16.72
N VAL A 129 -5.26 0.19 17.80
CA VAL A 129 -4.60 0.56 19.05
C VAL A 129 -5.04 -0.45 20.10
N TYR A 130 -4.09 -1.04 20.81
CA TYR A 130 -4.29 -1.91 21.98
C TYR A 130 -3.98 -1.08 23.22
N PRO A 131 -4.98 -0.44 23.85
CA PRO A 131 -4.74 0.53 24.91
C PRO A 131 -4.12 -0.09 26.15
N GLU A 132 -4.50 -1.32 26.48
CA GLU A 132 -3.99 -2.04 27.66
C GLU A 132 -2.49 -2.30 27.61
N ASP A 133 -2.01 -2.72 26.44
CA ASP A 133 -0.59 -3.06 26.25
C ASP A 133 0.22 -1.85 25.70
N ARG A 134 -0.44 -0.71 25.44
CA ARG A 134 0.10 0.48 24.76
C ARG A 134 0.75 0.18 23.41
N ARG A 135 0.16 -0.76 22.68
CA ARG A 135 0.65 -1.20 21.38
C ARG A 135 -0.19 -0.63 20.26
N TRP A 136 0.45 -0.38 19.13
CA TRP A 136 -0.14 0.11 17.90
C TRP A 136 0.19 -0.86 16.78
N LEU A 137 -0.82 -1.26 16.02
CA LEU A 137 -0.63 -2.03 14.79
C LEU A 137 -0.61 -1.06 13.62
N VAL A 138 0.56 -0.95 13.00
CA VAL A 138 0.78 -0.15 11.79
C VAL A 138 0.79 -1.09 10.60
N CYS A 139 0.03 -0.73 9.57
CA CYS A 139 -0.05 -1.50 8.34
C CYS A 139 0.47 -0.66 7.19
N GLY A 140 1.40 -1.22 6.43
CA GLY A 140 1.93 -0.61 5.23
C GLY A 140 2.34 -1.66 4.23
N TYR A 141 3.23 -1.25 3.33
CA TYR A 141 3.78 -2.11 2.30
C TYR A 141 5.25 -1.79 2.15
N PHE A 142 6.03 -2.81 1.82
CA PHE A 142 7.42 -2.68 1.41
C PHE A 142 7.61 -3.34 0.06
N GLU A 143 8.74 -3.04 -0.59
CA GLU A 143 9.08 -3.60 -1.88
C GLU A 143 10.30 -4.50 -1.75
N ALA A 144 10.14 -5.76 -2.13
CA ALA A 144 11.23 -6.72 -2.17
C ALA A 144 11.30 -7.29 -3.59
N CYS A 145 12.47 -7.20 -4.23
CA CYS A 145 12.70 -7.75 -5.58
C CYS A 145 11.65 -7.31 -6.62
N GLY A 146 11.18 -6.06 -6.56
CA GLY A 146 10.15 -5.52 -7.47
C GLY A 146 8.71 -5.94 -7.15
N VAL A 147 8.48 -6.62 -6.03
CA VAL A 147 7.15 -7.05 -5.57
C VAL A 147 6.76 -6.29 -4.32
N LYS A 148 5.56 -5.69 -4.35
CA LYS A 148 4.99 -4.98 -3.21
C LYS A 148 4.30 -5.95 -2.26
N LEU A 149 4.86 -6.11 -1.06
CA LEU A 149 4.37 -7.02 -0.03
C LEU A 149 3.77 -6.24 1.16
N PRO A 150 2.70 -6.76 1.79
CA PRO A 150 2.13 -6.13 2.98
C PRO A 150 3.07 -6.32 4.17
N LEU A 151 3.20 -5.30 5.02
CA LEU A 151 3.97 -5.38 6.26
C LEU A 151 3.14 -4.82 7.40
N HIS A 152 3.03 -5.60 8.47
CA HIS A 152 2.43 -5.20 9.74
C HIS A 152 3.54 -5.01 10.75
N VAL A 153 3.56 -3.82 11.36
CA VAL A 153 4.53 -3.46 12.39
C VAL A 153 3.79 -3.21 13.69
N VAL A 154 4.25 -3.82 14.76
CA VAL A 154 3.73 -3.62 16.11
C VAL A 154 4.70 -2.71 16.86
N ALA A 155 4.24 -1.51 17.15
CA ALA A 155 4.98 -0.52 17.91
C ALA A 155 4.38 -0.39 19.31
N GLN A 156 5.21 -0.29 20.34
CA GLN A 156 4.81 -0.04 21.72
C GLN A 156 5.26 1.35 22.11
N HIS A 157 4.32 2.16 22.62
CA HIS A 157 4.61 3.51 23.06
C HIS A 157 4.99 3.52 24.54
N ALA A 158 6.24 3.88 24.83
CA ALA A 158 6.74 4.05 26.17
C ALA A 158 6.31 5.41 26.77
N ARG A 159 6.40 5.57 28.09
CA ARG A 159 5.87 6.77 28.78
C ARG A 159 6.74 8.01 28.61
N ASP A 160 8.02 7.79 28.35
CA ASP A 160 9.08 8.77 28.07
C ASP A 160 9.05 9.29 26.63
N GLY A 161 8.10 8.82 25.81
CA GLY A 161 7.98 9.22 24.40
C GLY A 161 8.87 8.43 23.45
N PHE A 162 9.54 7.38 23.93
CA PHE A 162 10.18 6.40 23.06
C PHE A 162 9.16 5.44 22.46
N VAL A 163 9.47 4.95 21.26
CA VAL A 163 8.69 3.92 20.58
C VAL A 163 9.54 2.66 20.39
N GLU A 164 9.11 1.57 21.01
CA GLU A 164 9.74 0.26 20.83
C GLU A 164 9.04 -0.50 19.71
N ILE A 165 9.79 -0.88 18.69
CA ILE A 165 9.32 -1.74 17.61
C ILE A 165 9.46 -3.17 18.09
N VAL A 166 8.35 -3.70 18.60
CA VAL A 166 8.32 -5.00 19.29
C VAL A 166 8.49 -6.13 18.28
N THR A 167 7.76 -6.07 17.18
CA THR A 167 7.78 -7.09 16.12
C THR A 167 7.24 -6.53 14.81
N ALA A 168 7.60 -7.15 13.70
CA ALA A 168 7.06 -6.87 12.39
C ALA A 168 6.88 -8.18 11.64
N PHE A 169 5.84 -8.30 10.82
CA PHE A 169 5.57 -9.53 10.07
C PHE A 169 4.73 -9.27 8.81
N VAL A 170 4.76 -10.20 7.86
CA VAL A 170 4.07 -10.18 6.57
C VAL A 170 2.74 -10.93 6.73
N PRO A 171 1.60 -10.23 6.85
CA PRO A 171 0.32 -10.88 7.07
C PRO A 171 -0.17 -11.60 5.82
N LYS A 172 -0.77 -12.79 6.00
CA LYS A 172 -1.54 -13.45 4.94
C LYS A 172 -2.74 -12.62 4.47
N GLN A 173 -3.32 -11.82 5.37
CA GLN A 173 -4.47 -10.96 5.11
C GLN A 173 -4.14 -9.51 5.51
N PRO A 174 -3.83 -8.62 4.54
CA PRO A 174 -3.32 -7.27 4.83
C PRO A 174 -4.25 -6.39 5.66
N HIS A 175 -5.55 -6.61 5.56
CA HIS A 175 -6.59 -5.80 6.21
C HIS A 175 -7.06 -6.38 7.55
N HIS A 176 -6.49 -7.52 7.99
CA HIS A 176 -6.93 -8.20 9.20
C HIS A 176 -6.23 -7.61 10.43
N ILE A 177 -7.02 -7.07 11.36
CA ILE A 177 -6.55 -6.70 12.70
C ILE A 177 -6.37 -7.95 13.55
N ILE A 178 -5.16 -8.15 14.07
CA ILE A 178 -4.84 -9.28 14.93
C ILE A 178 -5.46 -9.09 16.33
N SER A 179 -5.96 -10.17 16.92
CA SER A 179 -6.48 -10.12 18.29
C SER A 179 -5.35 -9.94 19.31
N ARG A 180 -5.65 -9.31 20.44
CA ARG A 180 -4.66 -9.11 21.50
C ARG A 180 -4.03 -10.43 21.98
N ALA A 181 -4.85 -11.46 22.17
CA ALA A 181 -4.38 -12.78 22.61
C ALA A 181 -3.40 -13.40 21.59
N ARG A 182 -3.70 -13.28 20.29
CA ARG A 182 -2.83 -13.78 19.23
C ARG A 182 -1.52 -13.01 19.14
N LEU A 183 -1.57 -11.69 19.28
CA LEU A 183 -0.38 -10.85 19.31
C LEU A 183 0.51 -11.19 20.51
N ALA A 184 -0.07 -11.36 21.70
CA ALA A 184 0.66 -11.79 22.89
C ALA A 184 1.31 -13.18 22.72
N VAL A 185 0.63 -14.10 22.04
CA VAL A 185 1.19 -15.42 21.72
C VAL A 185 2.37 -15.32 20.77
N MET A 186 2.25 -14.53 19.70
CA MET A 186 3.32 -14.31 18.73
C MET A 186 4.59 -13.76 19.40
N LEU A 187 4.44 -12.75 20.25
CA LEU A 187 5.56 -12.18 21.00
C LEU A 187 6.21 -13.18 21.97
N ARG A 188 5.40 -13.95 22.70
CA ARG A 188 5.90 -14.95 23.66
C ARG A 188 6.65 -16.12 23.01
N TYR A 189 6.32 -16.47 21.77
CA TYR A 189 6.98 -17.59 21.08
C TYR A 189 8.44 -17.27 20.75
N ASP A 190 8.79 -15.99 20.65
CA ASP A 190 10.09 -15.56 20.17
C ASP A 190 11.02 -15.01 21.27
N ASP A 191 10.53 -14.79 22.50
CA ASP A 191 11.34 -14.42 23.68
C ASP A 191 12.34 -15.53 24.12
N GLN A 192 12.50 -16.62 23.34
CA GLN A 192 13.29 -17.85 23.59
C GLN A 192 13.06 -18.54 24.95
N THR A 193 12.30 -17.93 25.86
CA THR A 193 11.96 -18.41 27.18
C THR A 193 10.58 -19.04 27.11
N ILE A 194 10.55 -20.28 26.64
CA ILE A 194 9.38 -21.14 26.67
C ILE A 194 8.96 -21.32 28.13
N ARG A 195 8.10 -20.44 28.65
CA ARG A 195 7.27 -20.79 29.81
C ARG A 195 6.18 -21.69 29.28
N ALA A 196 6.52 -22.96 29.11
CA ALA A 196 5.56 -24.01 28.86
C ALA A 196 4.47 -23.85 29.93
N ARG A 197 3.27 -23.43 29.54
CA ARG A 197 2.11 -23.64 30.38
C ARG A 197 1.97 -25.15 30.44
N THR A 198 2.52 -25.76 31.48
CA THR A 198 2.15 -27.11 31.88
C THR A 198 0.70 -27.02 32.28
N ALA A 199 -0.19 -27.24 31.32
CA ALA A 199 -1.57 -27.55 31.63
C ALA A 199 -1.51 -28.74 32.57
N HIS A 200 -1.80 -28.53 33.85
CA HIS A 200 -2.04 -29.64 34.75
C HIS A 200 -3.20 -30.40 34.13
N ALA A 201 -2.95 -31.62 33.66
CA ALA A 201 -3.99 -32.53 33.23
C ALA A 201 -4.92 -32.68 34.43
N GLY A 202 -6.03 -31.96 34.40
CA GLY A 202 -7.01 -31.90 35.47
C GLY A 202 -7.81 -33.18 35.49
N ASN A 203 -7.18 -34.32 35.79
CA ASN A 203 -7.93 -35.41 36.36
C ASN A 203 -7.89 -35.23 37.88
N ARG A 204 -8.92 -34.56 38.42
CA ARG A 204 -9.15 -34.57 39.86
C ARG A 204 -9.21 -36.03 40.31
N VAL A 205 -8.45 -36.36 41.35
CA VAL A 205 -8.50 -37.66 42.01
C VAL A 205 -9.96 -37.96 42.37
N GLY A 206 -10.57 -38.93 41.67
CA GLY A 206 -11.99 -39.31 41.85
C GLY A 206 -12.84 -39.35 40.57
N TYR A 207 -12.45 -38.70 39.47
CA TYR A 207 -13.19 -38.79 38.20
C TYR A 207 -12.61 -39.88 37.27
N ARG A 208 -13.41 -40.90 36.97
CA ARG A 208 -13.10 -41.94 35.96
C ARG A 208 -12.89 -41.26 34.60
N GLY A 209 -11.69 -41.39 34.05
CA GLY A 209 -11.30 -40.79 32.79
C GLY A 209 -12.25 -41.15 31.65
N LYS A 210 -12.82 -40.13 31.01
CA LYS A 210 -13.58 -40.30 29.77
C LYS A 210 -12.61 -40.44 28.60
N GLY A 211 -12.67 -41.60 27.95
CA GLY A 211 -12.34 -41.75 26.53
C GLY A 211 -10.89 -42.11 26.22
N ARG A 212 -10.60 -43.42 26.11
CA ARG A 212 -9.50 -43.91 25.28
C ARG A 212 -9.71 -43.41 23.85
N TRP A 213 -8.82 -42.57 23.34
CA TRP A 213 -8.70 -42.40 21.89
C TRP A 213 -8.18 -43.72 21.31
N LYS A 214 -9.05 -44.44 20.60
CA LYS A 214 -8.63 -45.55 19.74
C LYS A 214 -7.80 -44.95 18.61
N LYS A 215 -6.51 -45.29 18.56
CA LYS A 215 -5.73 -45.17 17.33
C LYS A 215 -6.32 -46.19 16.34
N SER A 216 -6.92 -45.71 15.26
CA SER A 216 -7.19 -46.53 14.09
C SER A 216 -5.84 -46.92 13.48
N ALA A 217 -5.62 -48.22 13.36
CA ALA A 217 -4.60 -48.82 12.48
C ALA A 217 -5.06 -48.72 11.03
#